data_AF-A0AAV0WDV1-F1
#
_entry.id   AF-A0AAV0WDV1-F1
#
_cell.length_a   1.000
_cell.length_b   1.000
_cell.length_c   1.000
_cell.angle_alpha   90.00
_cell.angle_beta   90.00
_cell.angle_gamma   90.00
#
_symmetry.space_group_name_H-M   'P 1'
#
loop_
_entity.id
_entity.type
_entity.pdbx_description
1 polymer ?
#
loop_
_entity_poly.entity_id
_entity_poly.type
_entity_poly.pdbx_seq_one_letter_code
_entity_poly.pdbx_strand_id
1 'polypeptide(L)'
;MSNIFKSHLASWATKENITLKAMDGLLKILKRHGGLEYLPSSSRTLLKTPRTTYIKSVGAEGSYWHYGLELGLFTFLERSKSYHLENESINLMFNIDGLPLSRSSYNEIWPILGSIFKINYVFIFYSMSCI
;
A
#
# COMPACT_ATOMS: atom_id res chain seq x y z
N MET A 1 -28.75 -2.10 -1.23
CA MET A 1 -28.60 -1.18 -0.08
C MET A 1 -27.39 -1.55 0.81
N SER A 2 -27.13 -2.84 1.10
CA SER A 2 -26.03 -3.32 1.96
C SER A 2 -24.61 -2.86 1.55
N ASN A 3 -24.31 -2.80 0.25
CA ASN A 3 -22.98 -2.43 -0.23
C ASN A 3 -22.64 -0.94 -0.07
N ILE A 4 -23.63 -0.04 -0.08
CA ILE A 4 -23.44 1.41 0.05
C ILE A 4 -23.07 1.77 1.49
N PHE A 5 -23.81 1.23 2.46
CA PHE A 5 -23.46 1.43 3.87
C PHE A 5 -22.06 0.92 4.18
N LYS A 6 -21.73 -0.28 3.67
CA LYS A 6 -20.40 -0.87 3.82
C LYS A 6 -19.30 0.01 3.23
N SER A 7 -19.50 0.60 2.04
CA SER A 7 -18.51 1.48 1.41
C SER A 7 -18.36 2.81 2.14
N HIS A 8 -19.46 3.42 2.60
CA HIS A 8 -19.42 4.65 3.40
C HIS A 8 -18.71 4.43 4.73
N LEU A 9 -19.00 3.31 5.40
CA LEU A 9 -18.35 2.95 6.65
C LEU A 9 -16.83 2.74 6.47
N ALA A 10 -16.43 2.07 5.38
CA ALA A 10 -15.02 1.92 5.02
C ALA A 10 -14.34 3.27 4.73
N SER A 11 -15.00 4.12 3.93
CA SER A 11 -14.48 5.45 3.58
C SER A 11 -14.31 6.35 4.80
N TRP A 12 -15.31 6.37 5.69
CA TRP A 12 -15.24 7.10 6.95
C TRP A 12 -14.10 6.60 7.83
N ALA A 13 -13.96 5.28 8.00
CA ALA A 13 -12.89 4.71 8.83
C ALA A 13 -11.50 5.10 8.33
N THR A 14 -11.29 5.10 7.00
CA THR A 14 -10.03 5.54 6.40
C THR A 14 -9.81 7.04 6.56
N LYS A 15 -10.85 7.86 6.34
CA LYS A 15 -10.78 9.32 6.42
C LYS A 15 -10.41 9.80 7.83
N GLU A 16 -11.05 9.21 8.85
CA GLU A 16 -10.84 9.59 10.25
C GLU A 16 -9.69 8.81 10.92
N ASN A 17 -8.92 8.04 10.15
CA ASN A 17 -7.79 7.23 10.61
C ASN A 17 -8.15 6.32 11.80
N ILE A 18 -9.31 5.66 11.72
CA ILE A 18 -9.80 4.77 12.76
C ILE A 18 -8.91 3.53 12.83
N THR A 19 -8.43 3.20 14.04
CA THR A 19 -7.59 2.01 14.22
C THR A 19 -8.35 0.73 13.83
N LEU A 20 -7.64 -0.22 13.21
CA LEU A 20 -8.23 -1.52 12.82
C LEU A 20 -8.88 -2.25 14.00
N LYS A 21 -8.29 -2.13 15.20
CA LYS A 21 -8.83 -2.72 16.43
C LYS A 21 -10.16 -2.10 16.85
N ALA A 22 -10.25 -0.77 16.85
CA ALA A 22 -11.50 -0.06 17.14
C ALA A 22 -12.57 -0.42 16.10
N MET A 23 -12.17 -0.50 14.84
CA MET A 23 -13.06 -0.85 13.74
C MET A 23 -13.57 -2.30 13.84
N ASP A 24 -12.72 -3.27 14.19
CA ASP A 24 -13.13 -4.65 14.47
C ASP A 24 -14.16 -4.71 15.62
N GLY A 25 -13.95 -3.92 16.68
CA GLY A 25 -14.88 -3.81 17.79
C GLY A 25 -16.24 -3.27 17.35
N LEU A 26 -16.25 -2.16 16.62
CA LEU A 26 -17.46 -1.55 16.08
C LEU A 26 -18.23 -2.52 15.17
N LEU A 27 -17.53 -3.18 14.24
CA LEU A 27 -18.14 -4.15 13.32
C LEU A 27 -18.82 -5.31 14.05
N LYS A 28 -18.20 -5.81 15.12
CA LYS A 28 -18.80 -6.87 15.95
C LYS A 28 -20.05 -6.38 16.67
N ILE A 29 -20.06 -5.16 17.20
CA ILE A 29 -21.24 -4.56 17.85
C ILE A 29 -22.37 -4.39 16.83
N LEU A 30 -22.08 -3.78 15.69
CA LEU A 30 -23.06 -3.56 14.61
C LEU A 30 -23.65 -4.87 14.09
N LYS A 31 -22.81 -5.91 13.97
CA LYS A 31 -23.25 -7.24 13.55
C LYS A 31 -24.14 -7.92 14.60
N ARG A 32 -23.74 -7.87 15.88
CA ARG A 32 -24.42 -8.57 16.98
C ARG A 32 -25.72 -7.89 17.41
N HIS A 33 -25.74 -6.56 17.43
CA HIS A 33 -26.84 -5.79 18.01
C HIS A 33 -27.54 -4.87 17.01
N GLY A 34 -26.90 -4.55 15.88
CA GLY A 34 -27.48 -3.67 14.86
C GLY A 34 -28.26 -4.39 13.75
N GLY A 35 -28.37 -5.72 13.80
CA GLY A 35 -29.01 -6.51 12.73
C GLY A 35 -28.25 -6.50 11.40
N LEU A 36 -26.98 -6.08 11.40
CA LEU A 36 -26.17 -5.92 10.20
C LEU A 36 -25.31 -7.16 9.94
N GLU A 37 -25.95 -8.34 9.82
CA GLU A 37 -25.25 -9.63 9.66
C GLU A 37 -24.33 -9.71 8.43
N TYR A 38 -24.66 -8.96 7.39
CA TYR A 38 -23.89 -8.85 6.15
C TYR A 38 -22.55 -8.12 6.31
N LEU A 39 -22.31 -7.44 7.44
CA LEU A 39 -21.03 -6.82 7.71
C LEU A 39 -19.95 -7.87 8.05
N PRO A 40 -18.71 -7.64 7.63
CA PRO A 40 -17.60 -8.49 8.03
C PRO A 40 -17.26 -8.28 9.50
N SER A 41 -16.75 -9.31 10.17
CA SER A 41 -16.29 -9.21 11.57
C SER A 41 -14.87 -8.61 11.70
N SER A 42 -14.22 -8.30 10.57
CA SER A 42 -12.88 -7.73 10.53
C SER A 42 -12.82 -6.56 9.56
N SER A 43 -12.22 -5.47 10.04
CA SER A 43 -11.81 -4.26 9.33
C SER A 43 -10.98 -4.57 8.09
N ARG A 44 -10.09 -5.56 8.13
CA ARG A 44 -9.31 -5.99 6.96
C ARG A 44 -10.22 -6.44 5.81
N THR A 45 -11.28 -7.18 6.12
CA THR A 45 -12.27 -7.61 5.13
C THR A 45 -13.20 -6.47 4.71
N LEU A 46 -13.49 -5.52 5.60
CA LEU A 46 -14.25 -4.31 5.25
C LEU A 46 -13.50 -3.43 4.25
N LEU A 47 -12.23 -3.15 4.56
CA LEU A 47 -11.32 -2.29 3.78
C LEU A 47 -10.73 -3.01 2.56
N LYS A 48 -11.11 -4.28 2.34
CA LYS A 48 -10.60 -5.12 1.25
C LYS A 48 -9.06 -5.15 1.23
N THR A 49 -8.44 -5.20 2.41
CA THR A 49 -6.98 -5.29 2.52
C THR A 49 -6.51 -6.56 1.80
N PRO A 50 -5.55 -6.46 0.86
CA PRO A 50 -4.99 -7.63 0.18
C PRO A 50 -4.46 -8.65 1.19
N ARG A 51 -4.79 -9.94 0.97
CA ARG A 51 -4.33 -11.05 1.84
C ARG A 51 -3.09 -11.73 1.30
N THR A 52 -2.90 -11.62 0.00
CA THR A 52 -1.76 -12.17 -0.72
C THR A 52 -1.14 -11.06 -1.52
N THR A 53 0.16 -11.18 -1.68
CA THR A 53 0.97 -10.20 -2.37
C THR A 53 1.86 -10.96 -3.32
N TYR A 54 2.05 -10.45 -4.54
CA TYR A 54 2.94 -11.08 -5.50
C TYR A 54 4.39 -10.85 -5.08
N ILE A 55 5.05 -11.93 -4.67
CA ILE A 55 6.46 -11.93 -4.30
C ILE A 55 7.23 -12.58 -5.44
N LYS A 56 8.24 -11.88 -5.95
CA LYS A 56 9.13 -12.38 -7.01
C LYS A 56 10.38 -12.96 -6.38
N SER A 57 10.74 -14.18 -6.76
CA SER A 57 12.04 -14.76 -6.39
C SER A 57 13.18 -14.03 -7.12
N VAL A 58 14.26 -13.71 -6.39
CA VAL A 58 15.44 -13.01 -6.88
C VAL A 58 16.69 -13.78 -6.43
N GLY A 59 17.38 -14.40 -7.37
CA GLY A 59 18.54 -15.25 -7.07
C GLY A 59 18.14 -16.57 -6.40
N ALA A 60 19.09 -17.21 -5.71
CA ALA A 60 18.88 -18.53 -5.08
C ALA A 60 18.00 -18.46 -3.82
N GLU A 61 18.15 -17.42 -3.00
CA GLU A 61 17.53 -17.30 -1.67
C GLU A 61 16.69 -16.01 -1.50
N GLY A 62 16.71 -15.11 -2.48
CA GLY A 62 16.09 -13.78 -2.33
C GLY A 62 14.62 -13.74 -2.73
N SER A 63 13.88 -12.87 -2.04
CA SER A 63 12.49 -12.53 -2.36
C SER A 63 12.32 -11.02 -2.45
N TYR A 64 11.58 -10.56 -3.46
CA TYR A 64 11.32 -9.15 -3.72
C TYR A 64 9.83 -8.87 -3.82
N TRP A 65 9.42 -7.84 -3.10
CA TRP A 65 8.12 -7.19 -3.25
C TRP A 65 8.29 -5.68 -3.15
N HIS A 66 7.41 -4.91 -3.81
CA HIS A 66 7.36 -3.47 -3.64
C HIS A 66 5.94 -2.90 -3.66
N TYR A 67 5.78 -1.71 -3.09
CA TYR A 67 4.53 -0.96 -3.07
C TYR A 67 4.78 0.53 -3.26
N GLY A 68 4.07 1.14 -4.22
CA GLY A 68 4.10 2.59 -4.46
C GLY A 68 4.91 3.02 -5.69
N LEU A 69 5.74 2.15 -6.27
CA LEU A 69 6.51 2.48 -7.48
C LEU A 69 5.59 2.86 -8.65
N GLU A 70 4.61 2.01 -8.98
CA GLU A 70 3.64 2.27 -10.05
C GLU A 70 2.87 3.56 -9.82
N LEU A 71 2.37 3.79 -8.60
CA LEU A 71 1.66 5.02 -8.23
C LEU A 71 2.56 6.26 -8.41
N GLY A 72 3.81 6.17 -8.01
CA GLY A 72 4.81 7.24 -8.16
C GLY A 72 5.03 7.60 -9.63
N LEU A 73 5.18 6.58 -10.48
CA LEU A 73 5.35 6.75 -11.94
C LEU A 73 4.09 7.29 -12.62
N PHE A 74 2.92 6.79 -12.25
CA PHE A 74 1.65 7.25 -12.80
C PHE A 74 1.42 8.74 -12.46
N THR A 75 1.61 9.11 -11.20
CA THR A 75 1.50 10.49 -10.74
C THR A 75 2.48 11.42 -11.47
N PHE A 76 3.68 10.94 -11.76
CA PHE A 76 4.64 11.68 -12.56
C PHE A 76 4.15 11.92 -13.99
N LEU A 77 3.70 10.86 -14.68
CA LEU A 77 3.25 10.94 -16.07
C LEU A 77 1.99 11.81 -16.21
N GLU A 78 1.08 11.77 -15.24
CA GLU A 78 -0.07 12.67 -15.21
C GLU A 78 0.32 14.14 -15.11
N ARG A 79 1.36 14.45 -14.32
CA ARG A 79 1.89 15.81 -14.16
C ARG A 79 2.74 16.25 -15.35
N SER A 80 3.39 15.31 -16.02
CA SER A 80 4.36 15.56 -17.09
C SER A 80 3.86 14.98 -18.41
N LYS A 81 2.68 15.43 -18.85
CA LYS A 81 1.99 14.84 -20.02
C LYS A 81 2.85 14.82 -21.28
N SER A 82 3.75 15.78 -21.47
CA SER A 82 4.63 15.83 -22.65
C SER A 82 5.89 14.97 -22.55
N TYR A 83 6.16 14.33 -21.41
CA TYR A 83 7.40 13.56 -21.19
C TYR A 83 7.62 12.49 -22.27
N HIS A 84 6.56 11.81 -22.68
CA HIS A 84 6.58 10.76 -23.70
C HIS A 84 6.83 11.27 -25.13
N LEU A 85 6.72 12.58 -25.38
CA LEU A 85 7.01 13.17 -26.69
C LEU A 85 8.52 13.28 -26.92
N GLU A 86 9.29 13.41 -25.84
CA GLU A 86 10.75 13.63 -25.87
C GLU A 86 11.54 12.42 -25.38
N ASN A 87 10.87 11.43 -24.77
CA ASN A 87 11.51 10.28 -24.15
C ASN A 87 10.72 9.00 -24.43
N GLU A 88 11.39 7.99 -24.99
CA GLU A 88 10.81 6.65 -25.21
C GLU A 88 10.80 5.79 -23.94
N SER A 89 11.60 6.16 -22.93
CA SER A 89 11.75 5.40 -21.69
C SER A 89 11.82 6.29 -20.45
N ILE A 90 11.47 5.71 -19.31
CA ILE A 90 11.64 6.36 -17.99
C ILE A 90 12.90 5.78 -17.35
N ASN A 91 13.92 6.62 -17.23
CA ASN A 91 15.14 6.25 -16.53
C ASN A 91 14.96 6.53 -15.04
N LEU A 92 15.09 5.50 -14.21
CA LEU A 92 14.87 5.58 -12.77
C LEU A 92 16.19 5.52 -12.01
N MET A 93 16.30 6.35 -10.98
CA MET A 93 17.37 6.31 -10.01
C MET A 93 16.79 5.92 -8.66
N PHE A 94 17.39 4.92 -8.03
CA PHE A 94 16.98 4.44 -6.72
C PHE A 94 18.07 4.68 -5.70
N ASN A 95 17.69 5.15 -4.52
CA ASN A 95 18.52 5.15 -3.34
C ASN A 95 17.81 4.30 -2.28
N ILE A 96 18.52 3.29 -1.77
CA ILE A 96 18.03 2.33 -0.80
C ILE A 96 18.81 2.57 0.47
N ASP A 97 18.14 3.06 1.51
CA ASP A 97 18.72 3.21 2.85
C ASP A 97 18.03 2.24 3.82
N GLY A 98 18.82 1.63 4.69
CA GLY A 98 18.36 0.58 5.59
C GLY A 98 17.75 1.12 6.86
N LEU A 99 16.46 0.84 7.06
CA LEU A 99 15.76 1.17 8.29
C LEU A 99 15.26 -0.11 8.98
N PRO A 100 15.83 -0.48 10.13
CA PRO A 100 15.39 -1.67 10.85
C PRO A 100 13.96 -1.46 11.37
N LEU A 101 13.05 -2.35 10.98
CA LEU A 101 11.63 -2.29 11.38
C LEU A 101 11.38 -2.64 12.84
N SER A 102 12.14 -3.59 13.38
CA SER A 102 12.01 -4.02 14.76
C SER A 102 13.31 -4.69 15.23
N ARG A 103 13.57 -4.64 16.54
CA ARG A 103 14.73 -5.32 17.15
C ARG A 103 14.59 -6.85 17.24
N SER A 104 13.43 -7.41 16.88
CA SER A 104 13.05 -8.80 17.19
C SER A 104 12.54 -9.61 16.00
N SER A 105 12.61 -9.08 14.78
CA SER A 105 12.27 -9.81 13.55
C SER A 105 13.35 -9.61 12.49
N TYR A 106 13.73 -10.66 11.78
CA TYR A 106 14.64 -10.59 10.62
C TYR A 106 14.01 -9.91 9.39
N ASN A 107 12.72 -9.56 9.44
CA ASN A 107 12.04 -8.85 8.36
C ASN A 107 12.32 -7.35 8.43
N GLU A 108 12.77 -6.79 7.31
CA GLU A 108 13.04 -5.37 7.14
C GLU A 108 12.19 -4.81 5.98
N ILE A 109 11.56 -3.65 6.22
CA ILE A 109 10.93 -2.84 5.16
C ILE A 109 11.93 -1.74 4.85
N TRP A 110 12.25 -1.64 3.58
CA TRP A 110 13.18 -0.67 3.05
C TRP A 110 12.37 0.46 2.42
N PRO A 111 12.35 1.67 3.01
CA PRO A 111 11.90 2.84 2.27
C PRO A 111 12.91 3.10 1.15
N ILE A 112 12.47 2.96 -0.09
CA ILE A 112 13.28 3.23 -1.27
C ILE A 112 12.90 4.60 -1.80
N LEU A 113 13.91 5.46 -1.93
CA LEU A 113 13.77 6.74 -2.60
C LEU A 113 13.94 6.51 -4.10
N GLY A 114 12.89 6.74 -4.88
CA GLY A 114 12.93 6.75 -6.33
C GLY A 114 12.97 8.18 -6.86
N SER A 115 13.73 8.39 -7.92
CA SER A 115 13.64 9.62 -8.71
C SER A 115 13.73 9.32 -10.19
N ILE A 116 13.27 10.27 -11.00
CA ILE A 116 13.41 10.18 -12.46
C ILE A 116 14.69 10.87 -12.84
N PHE A 117 15.53 10.19 -13.63
CA PHE A 117 16.84 10.69 -14.00
C PHE A 117 16.73 12.04 -14.71
N LYS A 118 17.55 13.01 -14.29
CA LYS A 118 17.54 14.40 -14.77
C LYS A 118 16.23 15.18 -14.56
N ILE A 119 15.30 14.66 -13.74
CA ILE A 119 14.07 15.36 -13.38
C ILE A 119 14.00 15.49 -11.86
N ASN A 120 13.65 16.68 -11.37
CA ASN A 120 13.43 16.94 -9.94
C ASN A 120 12.07 16.38 -9.46
N TYR A 121 11.83 15.10 -9.72
CA TYR A 121 10.67 14.36 -9.24
C TYR A 121 11.14 13.17 -8.42
N VAL A 122 10.82 13.20 -7.13
CA VAL A 122 11.21 12.21 -6.14
C VAL A 122 9.96 11.61 -5.53
N PHE A 123 9.95 10.30 -5.35
CA PHE A 123 8.85 9.55 -4.74
C PHE A 123 9.41 8.46 -3.83
N ILE A 124 8.65 8.11 -2.80
CA ILE A 124 9.01 7.01 -1.89
C ILE A 124 8.14 5.81 -2.24
N PHE A 125 8.77 4.65 -2.35
CA PHE A 125 8.09 3.38 -2.42
C PHE A 125 8.75 2.41 -1.44
N TYR A 126 8.02 1.39 -1.02
CA TYR A 126 8.50 0.45 -0.03
C TYR A 126 8.86 -0.85 -0.70
N SER A 127 9.94 -1.49 -0.25
CA SER A 127 10.22 -2.89 -0.56
C SER A 127 10.31 -3.70 0.73
N MET A 128 9.94 -4.97 0.65
CA MET A 128 10.14 -5.91 1.74
C MET A 128 11.02 -7.04 1.21
N SER A 129 12.11 -7.29 1.93
CA SER A 129 12.99 -8.42 1.72
C SER A 129 12.91 -9.29 2.97
N CYS A 130 12.59 -10.57 2.78
CA CYS A 130 12.85 -11.58 3.80
C CYS A 130 14.21 -12.17 3.45
N ILE A 131 15.18 -11.98 4.35
CA ILE A 131 16.48 -12.69 4.34
C ILE A 131 16.34 -13.89 5.26
#